data_AF-A0A8S9TL60-F1
#
_entry.id   AF-A0A8S9TL60-F1
#
_cell.length_a   1.000
_cell.length_b   1.000
_cell.length_c   1.000
_cell.angle_alpha   90.00
_cell.angle_beta   90.00
_cell.angle_gamma   90.00
#
_symmetry.space_group_name_H-M   'P 1'
#
loop_
_entity.id
_entity.type
_entity.pdbx_description
1 polymer ?
#
loop_
_entity_poly.entity_id
_entity_poly.type
_entity_poly.pdbx_seq_one_letter_code
_entity_poly.pdbx_strand_id
1 'polypeptide(L)'
;MQQYRLAMLASAKLGQLWIVQQLYQRYPGALNDATALAAGQSGHLPLIQWVYETERHVMSMHFYAAVYKAFETSASRGDLHTVQWLVDNYVNIVFDISIPAKAGHLEISKWVLEHGKHRRRFDVADDVAVRGDMEMMKFLVDHSLLDGPTPAPDLAAEFGHLELVKWLSENTSNYWKFTVTAMDRAAGNGHLKVVRWLHDNKKVGCTTNAMDLAAGSGHLVALQWLHLNRREGCTAKAMDNAAMSGHLEVVKWLHKNTAAGCTTAAINYAAHKNHLNVVQWLHGARDEGCTPQAMDWASEAGHFDMVKWLHDNRSEGCTALAMDQAAANGHLEVVKFLHTNRSEGCTKLALDVAAGNGDLKMVKWLLAHRSEGIVSEAFQNAASNGHLNVARSLRDSYVESCSACVIDTAATNGHLEMVQWLYETCGERCSPAAMAGAAKNGHMDVIKWLFNFCALKCPTYVMMKAVSSGNFQMLKFLKDTKQLDCRSVTTEGIIAVMDPQEEIAQWLTENYPEKRTELPALRPSQ
;
A
#
# COMPACT_ATOMS: atom_id res chain seq x y z
N MET A 1 -16.27 -25.39 19.42
CA MET A 1 -16.69 -24.01 19.76
C MET A 1 -16.04 -22.97 18.83
N GLN A 2 -14.70 -22.89 18.77
CA GLN A 2 -13.99 -21.86 18.01
C GLN A 2 -14.24 -21.89 16.49
N GLN A 3 -14.30 -23.08 15.87
CA GLN A 3 -14.66 -23.21 14.45
C GLN A 3 -16.06 -22.69 14.13
N TYR A 4 -17.03 -22.92 15.02
CA TYR A 4 -18.39 -22.39 14.88
C TYR A 4 -18.40 -20.85 15.01
N ARG A 5 -17.62 -20.28 15.93
CA ARG A 5 -17.45 -18.82 16.06
C ARG A 5 -16.85 -18.21 14.80
N LEU A 6 -15.78 -18.79 14.24
CA LEU A 6 -15.15 -18.30 13.01
C LEU A 6 -16.09 -18.40 11.80
N ALA A 7 -16.77 -19.54 11.63
CA ALA A 7 -17.74 -19.72 10.56
C ALA A 7 -18.92 -18.75 10.66
N MET A 8 -19.41 -18.51 11.89
CA MET A 8 -20.51 -17.57 12.14
C MET A 8 -20.07 -16.12 11.88
N LEU A 9 -18.88 -15.73 12.32
CA LEU A 9 -18.28 -14.43 12.04
C LEU A 9 -18.14 -14.19 10.53
N ALA A 10 -17.57 -15.14 9.80
CA ALA A 10 -17.38 -15.03 8.34
C ALA A 10 -18.72 -14.91 7.60
N SER A 11 -19.71 -15.73 7.99
CA SER A 11 -21.05 -15.69 7.41
C SER A 11 -21.78 -14.38 7.73
N ALA A 12 -21.63 -13.87 8.95
CA ALA A 12 -22.22 -12.61 9.39
C ALA A 12 -21.61 -11.42 8.63
N LYS A 13 -20.29 -11.39 8.41
CA LYS A 13 -19.64 -10.34 7.59
C LYS A 13 -20.20 -10.27 6.16
N LEU A 14 -20.61 -11.41 5.62
CA LEU A 14 -21.20 -11.53 4.29
C LEU A 14 -22.72 -11.30 4.27
N GLY A 15 -23.35 -10.98 5.41
CA GLY A 15 -24.80 -10.77 5.50
C GLY A 15 -25.63 -12.07 5.36
N GLN A 16 -25.02 -13.25 5.49
CA GLN A 16 -25.66 -14.54 5.23
C GLN A 16 -26.52 -15.01 6.41
N LEU A 17 -27.69 -14.38 6.61
CA LEU A 17 -28.61 -14.67 7.72
C LEU A 17 -28.92 -16.16 7.89
N TRP A 18 -29.23 -16.84 6.79
CA TRP A 18 -29.58 -18.26 6.82
C TRP A 18 -28.46 -19.11 7.44
N ILE A 19 -27.22 -18.89 7.02
CA ILE A 19 -26.07 -19.65 7.52
C ILE A 19 -25.83 -19.34 9.00
N VAL A 20 -25.95 -18.06 9.38
CA VAL A 20 -25.82 -17.64 10.79
C VAL A 20 -26.88 -18.32 11.66
N GLN A 21 -28.14 -18.38 11.22
CA GLN A 21 -29.22 -19.06 11.94
C GLN A 21 -28.96 -20.56 12.09
N GLN A 22 -28.46 -21.23 11.05
CA GLN A 22 -28.09 -22.65 11.12
C GLN A 22 -26.96 -22.92 12.10
N LEU A 23 -25.93 -22.07 12.08
CA LEU A 23 -24.83 -22.17 13.03
C LEU A 23 -25.29 -21.93 14.46
N TYR A 24 -26.22 -20.98 14.67
CA TYR A 24 -26.80 -20.68 15.97
C TYR A 24 -27.65 -21.84 16.52
N GLN A 25 -28.50 -22.46 15.70
CA GLN A 25 -29.28 -23.64 16.11
C GLN A 25 -28.40 -24.79 16.60
N ARG A 26 -27.24 -25.00 15.96
CA ARG A 26 -26.30 -26.06 16.35
C ARG A 26 -25.47 -25.67 17.57
N TYR A 27 -25.12 -24.39 17.70
CA TYR A 27 -24.26 -23.92 18.77
C TYR A 27 -24.57 -22.45 19.12
N PRO A 28 -25.53 -22.20 20.04
CA PRO A 28 -25.95 -20.84 20.39
C PRO A 28 -24.80 -19.96 20.92
N GLY A 29 -23.91 -20.53 21.74
CA GLY A 29 -22.74 -19.82 22.31
C GLY A 29 -21.64 -19.43 21.30
N ALA A 30 -21.87 -19.64 20.00
CA ALA A 30 -21.03 -19.07 18.95
C ALA A 30 -21.43 -17.62 18.62
N LEU A 31 -22.68 -17.23 18.89
CA LEU A 31 -23.11 -15.84 18.78
C LEU A 31 -22.43 -15.04 19.90
N ASN A 32 -21.68 -14.03 19.50
CA ASN A 32 -20.88 -13.20 20.40
C ASN A 32 -20.74 -11.78 19.82
N ASP A 33 -20.10 -10.91 20.60
CA ASP A 33 -19.84 -9.51 20.25
C ASP A 33 -19.19 -9.35 18.86
N ALA A 34 -18.24 -10.22 18.50
CA ALA A 34 -17.57 -10.17 17.20
C ALA A 34 -18.53 -10.48 16.03
N THR A 35 -19.46 -11.43 16.23
CA THR A 35 -20.49 -11.78 15.26
C THR A 35 -21.51 -10.65 15.11
N ALA A 36 -21.93 -10.03 16.22
CA ALA A 36 -22.81 -8.86 16.19
C ALA A 36 -22.16 -7.68 15.45
N LEU A 37 -20.87 -7.41 15.70
CA LEU A 37 -20.11 -6.40 14.98
C LEU A 37 -20.03 -6.72 13.48
N ALA A 38 -19.75 -7.97 13.11
CA ALA A 38 -19.73 -8.43 11.72
C ALA A 38 -21.08 -8.29 11.02
N ALA A 39 -22.18 -8.61 11.73
CA ALA A 39 -23.53 -8.38 11.24
C ALA A 39 -23.77 -6.89 10.96
N GLY A 40 -23.34 -5.99 11.86
CA GLY A 40 -23.38 -4.55 11.63
C GLY A 40 -22.55 -4.11 10.41
N GLN A 41 -21.31 -4.62 10.28
CA GLN A 41 -20.43 -4.35 9.14
C GLN A 41 -21.00 -4.82 7.79
N SER A 42 -21.86 -5.84 7.80
CA SER A 42 -22.50 -6.32 6.58
C SER A 42 -23.51 -5.31 6.02
N GLY A 43 -24.15 -4.52 6.89
CA GLY A 43 -25.27 -3.65 6.55
C GLY A 43 -26.56 -4.41 6.19
N HIS A 44 -26.65 -5.72 6.45
CA HIS A 44 -27.81 -6.53 6.09
C HIS A 44 -28.90 -6.46 7.18
N LEU A 45 -29.93 -5.63 6.95
CA LEU A 45 -30.98 -5.35 7.95
C LEU A 45 -31.63 -6.60 8.57
N PRO A 46 -32.08 -7.62 7.81
CA PRO A 46 -32.69 -8.80 8.42
C PRO A 46 -31.74 -9.55 9.36
N LEU A 47 -30.43 -9.51 9.08
CA LEU A 47 -29.44 -10.13 9.96
C LEU A 47 -29.25 -9.30 11.23
N ILE A 48 -29.19 -7.99 11.12
CA ILE A 48 -29.08 -7.08 12.26
C ILE A 48 -30.32 -7.21 13.16
N GLN A 49 -31.52 -7.23 12.58
CA GLN A 49 -32.79 -7.46 13.29
C GLN A 49 -32.79 -8.80 14.02
N TRP A 50 -32.39 -9.88 13.33
CA TRP A 50 -32.33 -11.21 13.93
C TRP A 50 -31.34 -11.28 15.10
N VAL A 51 -30.15 -10.70 14.96
CA VAL A 51 -29.18 -10.61 16.06
C VAL A 51 -29.75 -9.82 17.24
N TYR A 52 -30.44 -8.70 16.97
CA TYR A 52 -31.09 -7.88 18.00
C TYR A 52 -32.20 -8.62 18.75
N GLU A 53 -33.07 -9.35 18.04
CA GLU A 53 -34.14 -10.14 18.66
C GLU A 53 -33.59 -11.29 19.52
N THR A 54 -32.48 -11.88 19.09
CA THR A 54 -31.87 -13.04 19.75
C THR A 54 -31.10 -12.65 21.01
N GLU A 55 -30.43 -11.48 21.02
CA GLU A 55 -29.56 -11.01 22.12
C GLU A 55 -30.07 -9.69 22.73
N ARG A 56 -31.40 -9.54 22.87
CA ARG A 56 -32.05 -8.29 23.29
C ARG A 56 -31.65 -7.79 24.69
N HIS A 57 -31.03 -8.64 25.50
CA HIS A 57 -30.74 -8.43 26.93
C HIS A 57 -29.28 -8.06 27.22
N VAL A 58 -28.39 -8.17 26.22
CA VAL A 58 -26.95 -7.94 26.40
C VAL A 58 -26.61 -6.55 25.91
N MET A 59 -26.98 -5.53 26.69
CA MET A 59 -26.49 -4.15 26.48
C MET A 59 -25.03 -4.02 26.93
N SER A 60 -24.13 -4.81 26.33
CA SER A 60 -22.69 -4.70 26.56
C SER A 60 -22.11 -3.48 25.81
N MET A 61 -20.95 -2.98 26.25
CA MET A 61 -20.22 -1.93 25.54
C MET A 61 -19.87 -2.34 24.09
N HIS A 62 -19.65 -3.63 23.85
CA HIS A 62 -19.37 -4.15 22.50
C HIS A 62 -20.61 -4.19 21.61
N PHE A 63 -21.81 -4.40 22.18
CA PHE A 63 -23.06 -4.29 21.43
C PHE A 63 -23.29 -2.86 20.93
N TYR A 64 -22.95 -1.84 21.73
CA TYR A 64 -22.96 -0.44 21.30
C TYR A 64 -22.04 -0.21 20.09
N ALA A 65 -20.83 -0.78 20.11
CA ALA A 65 -19.90 -0.68 18.98
C ALA A 65 -20.45 -1.35 17.71
N ALA A 66 -21.16 -2.48 17.83
CA ALA A 66 -21.82 -3.15 16.71
C ALA A 66 -22.93 -2.29 16.09
N VAL A 67 -23.78 -1.67 16.92
CA VAL A 67 -24.87 -0.79 16.48
C VAL A 67 -24.33 0.45 15.79
N TYR A 68 -23.29 1.08 16.37
CA TYR A 68 -22.67 2.24 15.75
C TYR A 68 -22.00 1.88 14.42
N LYS A 69 -21.35 0.71 14.32
CA LYS A 69 -20.76 0.24 13.06
C LYS A 69 -21.83 -0.09 12.01
N ALA A 70 -22.98 -0.62 12.43
CA ALA A 70 -24.13 -0.83 11.57
C ALA A 70 -24.66 0.50 11.01
N PHE A 71 -24.78 1.52 11.87
CA PHE A 71 -25.14 2.88 11.44
C PHE A 71 -24.11 3.45 10.47
N GLU A 72 -22.81 3.40 10.80
CA GLU A 72 -21.76 3.94 9.95
C GLU A 72 -21.80 3.31 8.55
N THR A 73 -21.95 1.99 8.48
CA THR A 73 -21.99 1.24 7.23
C THR A 73 -23.24 1.54 6.41
N SER A 74 -24.42 1.50 7.04
CA SER A 74 -25.71 1.75 6.36
C SER A 74 -25.85 3.21 5.92
N ALA A 75 -25.50 4.15 6.80
CA ALA A 75 -25.52 5.57 6.50
C ALA A 75 -24.53 5.95 5.39
N SER A 76 -23.32 5.38 5.36
CA SER A 76 -22.36 5.65 4.27
C SER A 76 -22.80 5.09 2.91
N ARG A 77 -23.60 4.00 2.91
CA ARG A 77 -24.12 3.38 1.68
C ARG A 77 -25.42 3.98 1.18
N GLY A 78 -26.09 4.83 1.97
CA GLY A 78 -27.39 5.39 1.60
C GLY A 78 -28.58 4.50 1.93
N ASP A 79 -28.42 3.53 2.85
CA ASP A 79 -29.52 2.66 3.29
C ASP A 79 -30.38 3.34 4.36
N LEU A 80 -31.34 4.14 3.91
CA LEU A 80 -32.27 4.87 4.78
C LEU A 80 -33.09 3.93 5.66
N HIS A 81 -33.52 2.77 5.17
CA HIS A 81 -34.39 1.87 5.93
C HIS A 81 -33.67 1.28 7.14
N THR A 82 -32.42 0.84 6.95
CA THR A 82 -31.58 0.37 8.06
C THR A 82 -31.30 1.48 9.05
N VAL A 83 -31.02 2.70 8.57
CA VAL A 83 -30.79 3.84 9.46
C VAL A 83 -32.04 4.19 10.27
N GLN A 84 -33.22 4.24 9.65
CA GLN A 84 -34.49 4.46 10.33
C GLN A 84 -34.70 3.44 11.45
N TRP A 85 -34.55 2.16 11.12
CA TRP A 85 -34.68 1.09 12.10
C TRP A 85 -33.69 1.22 13.26
N LEU A 86 -32.43 1.57 12.99
CA LEU A 86 -31.41 1.78 14.03
C LEU A 86 -31.73 2.99 14.91
N VAL A 87 -32.15 4.11 14.33
CA VAL A 87 -32.49 5.33 15.07
C VAL A 87 -33.71 5.11 15.97
N ASP A 88 -34.74 4.43 15.46
CA ASP A 88 -35.99 4.17 16.19
C ASP A 88 -35.80 3.18 17.36
N ASN A 89 -34.96 2.15 17.17
CA ASN A 89 -34.74 1.13 18.20
C ASN A 89 -33.67 1.51 19.24
N TYR A 90 -32.80 2.48 18.93
CA TYR A 90 -31.68 2.86 19.78
C TYR A 90 -31.69 4.36 20.14
N VAL A 91 -32.81 4.85 20.67
CA VAL A 91 -33.08 6.26 21.01
C VAL A 91 -32.02 6.92 21.92
N ASN A 92 -31.28 6.14 22.70
CA ASN A 92 -30.23 6.65 23.60
C ASN A 92 -28.85 6.78 22.98
N ILE A 93 -28.64 6.24 21.78
CA ILE A 93 -27.35 6.31 21.07
C ILE A 93 -27.24 7.66 20.36
N VAL A 94 -26.06 8.28 20.48
CA VAL A 94 -25.71 9.49 19.75
C VAL A 94 -25.11 9.10 18.40
N PHE A 95 -25.84 9.34 17.33
CA PHE A 95 -25.40 9.07 15.95
C PHE A 95 -24.63 10.26 15.38
N ASP A 96 -23.60 10.01 14.58
CA ASP A 96 -22.80 11.08 13.98
C ASP A 96 -23.39 11.50 12.63
N ILE A 97 -24.01 12.67 12.59
CA ILE A 97 -24.66 13.20 11.38
C ILE A 97 -23.64 13.47 10.26
N SER A 98 -22.35 13.63 10.60
CA SER A 98 -21.31 13.83 9.60
C SER A 98 -21.13 12.59 8.71
N ILE A 99 -21.44 11.38 9.18
CA ILE A 99 -21.26 10.16 8.38
C ILE A 99 -22.10 10.16 7.09
N PRO A 100 -23.45 10.23 7.17
CA PRO A 100 -24.27 10.30 5.96
C PRO A 100 -23.99 11.58 5.15
N ALA A 101 -23.67 12.69 5.82
CA ALA A 101 -23.41 13.97 5.14
C ALA A 101 -22.12 13.95 4.30
N LYS A 102 -21.03 13.38 4.82
CA LYS A 102 -19.78 13.17 4.07
C LYS A 102 -20.00 12.29 2.85
N ALA A 103 -20.79 11.22 3.01
CA ALA A 103 -21.14 10.30 1.93
C ALA A 103 -22.18 10.85 0.92
N GLY A 104 -22.83 11.99 1.21
CA GLY A 104 -23.77 12.65 0.30
C GLY A 104 -25.23 12.23 0.41
N HIS A 105 -25.62 11.59 1.51
CA HIS A 105 -26.97 11.09 1.71
C HIS A 105 -27.85 12.10 2.46
N LEU A 106 -28.30 13.14 1.76
CA LEU A 106 -29.07 14.26 2.33
C LEU A 106 -30.32 13.81 3.10
N GLU A 107 -31.09 12.88 2.55
CA GLU A 107 -32.31 12.40 3.20
C GLU A 107 -32.02 11.66 4.51
N ILE A 108 -30.91 10.92 4.58
CA ILE A 108 -30.47 10.28 5.82
C ILE A 108 -30.01 11.34 6.83
N SER A 109 -29.26 12.35 6.39
CA SER A 109 -28.82 13.45 7.26
C SER A 109 -29.99 14.21 7.86
N LYS A 110 -31.03 14.53 7.07
CA LYS A 110 -32.28 15.14 7.54
C LYS A 110 -32.98 14.24 8.58
N TRP A 111 -33.13 12.96 8.25
CA TRP A 111 -33.80 12.01 9.15
C TRP A 111 -33.11 11.91 10.51
N VAL A 112 -31.78 11.76 10.52
CA VAL A 112 -30.97 11.67 11.75
C VAL A 112 -31.06 12.95 12.57
N LEU A 113 -31.12 14.11 11.92
CA LEU A 113 -31.27 15.40 12.59
C LEU A 113 -32.62 15.52 13.30
N GLU A 114 -33.71 15.10 12.64
CA GLU A 114 -35.08 15.23 13.14
C GLU A 114 -35.43 14.20 14.22
N HIS A 115 -34.94 12.96 14.08
CA HIS A 115 -35.42 11.82 14.88
C HIS A 115 -34.37 11.25 15.85
N GLY A 116 -33.08 11.60 15.71
CA GLY A 116 -31.99 11.01 16.47
C GLY A 116 -31.28 11.97 17.43
N LYS A 117 -30.71 11.43 18.53
CA LYS A 117 -29.63 12.12 19.25
C LYS A 117 -28.40 12.14 18.36
N HIS A 118 -27.80 13.30 18.16
CA HIS A 118 -26.72 13.43 17.20
C HIS A 118 -25.49 14.18 17.73
N ARG A 119 -24.33 13.84 17.17
CA ARG A 119 -23.07 14.57 17.37
C ARG A 119 -22.69 15.28 16.07
N ARG A 120 -22.10 16.47 16.23
CA ARG A 120 -21.57 17.31 15.15
C ARG A 120 -20.05 17.12 15.02
N ARG A 121 -19.55 17.10 13.79
CA ARG A 121 -18.12 17.21 13.45
C ARG A 121 -17.93 18.28 12.39
N PHE A 122 -16.80 18.96 12.46
CA PHE A 122 -16.52 20.18 11.69
C PHE A 122 -15.93 19.92 10.30
N ASP A 123 -15.38 18.72 10.08
CA ASP A 123 -14.69 18.32 8.84
C ASP A 123 -15.64 17.91 7.71
N VAL A 124 -16.96 17.83 7.98
CA VAL A 124 -17.96 17.47 6.97
C VAL A 124 -18.05 18.47 5.80
N ALA A 125 -17.74 19.75 6.05
CA ALA A 125 -17.77 20.79 5.00
C ALA A 125 -16.75 20.50 3.88
N ASP A 126 -15.61 19.90 4.22
CA ASP A 126 -14.53 19.61 3.28
C ASP A 126 -14.98 18.54 2.28
N ASP A 127 -15.50 17.42 2.77
CA ASP A 127 -16.03 16.32 1.95
C ASP A 127 -17.19 16.79 1.05
N VAL A 128 -18.08 17.63 1.58
CA VAL A 128 -19.20 18.21 0.83
C VAL A 128 -18.70 19.15 -0.26
N ALA A 129 -17.67 19.97 0.04
CA ALA A 129 -17.06 20.87 -0.93
C ALA A 129 -16.33 20.13 -2.06
N VAL A 130 -15.63 19.03 -1.75
CA VAL A 130 -15.01 18.15 -2.75
C VAL A 130 -16.05 17.60 -3.73
N ARG A 131 -17.22 17.17 -3.22
CA ARG A 131 -18.33 16.65 -4.04
C ARG A 131 -19.10 17.74 -4.79
N GLY A 132 -19.02 19.00 -4.35
CA GLY A 132 -19.80 20.11 -4.93
C GLY A 132 -21.28 20.07 -4.57
N ASP A 133 -21.63 19.40 -3.48
CA ASP A 133 -23.02 19.15 -3.09
C ASP A 133 -23.63 20.37 -2.41
N MET A 134 -24.21 21.23 -3.24
CA MET A 134 -24.81 22.50 -2.86
C MET A 134 -25.94 22.36 -1.84
N GLU A 135 -26.81 21.37 -2.02
CA GLU A 135 -27.99 21.19 -1.18
C GLU A 135 -27.61 20.63 0.19
N MET A 136 -26.65 19.70 0.25
CA MET A 136 -26.06 19.28 1.52
C MET A 136 -25.34 20.43 2.21
N MET A 137 -24.57 21.25 1.49
CA MET A 137 -23.88 22.39 2.10
C MET A 137 -24.88 23.35 2.74
N LYS A 138 -25.93 23.77 2.00
CA LYS A 138 -27.00 24.61 2.55
C LYS A 138 -27.66 23.98 3.76
N PHE A 139 -28.03 22.71 3.69
CA PHE A 139 -28.61 21.97 4.82
C PHE A 139 -27.73 22.04 6.08
N LEU A 140 -26.42 21.82 5.94
CA LEU A 140 -25.49 21.88 7.06
C LEU A 140 -25.36 23.30 7.65
N VAL A 141 -25.41 24.33 6.80
CA VAL A 141 -25.35 25.74 7.22
C VAL A 141 -26.64 26.18 7.90
N ASP A 142 -27.79 25.93 7.28
CA ASP A 142 -29.10 26.35 7.76
C ASP A 142 -29.41 25.78 9.16
N HIS A 143 -28.84 24.60 9.47
CA HIS A 143 -29.00 23.94 10.77
C HIS A 143 -27.82 24.16 11.74
N SER A 144 -26.89 25.07 11.42
CA SER A 144 -25.72 25.37 12.27
C SER A 144 -24.91 24.12 12.66
N LEU A 145 -24.71 23.22 11.68
CA LEU A 145 -23.99 21.96 11.85
C LEU A 145 -22.48 22.11 11.55
N LEU A 146 -22.05 23.29 11.11
CA LEU A 146 -20.65 23.62 10.84
C LEU A 146 -20.17 24.68 11.84
N ASP A 147 -19.04 24.41 12.50
CA ASP A 147 -18.32 25.41 13.31
C ASP A 147 -16.83 25.37 12.99
N GLY A 148 -16.16 26.52 13.01
CA GLY A 148 -14.70 26.62 12.90
C GLY A 148 -14.15 26.83 11.47
N PRO A 149 -12.82 27.02 11.36
CA PRO A 149 -12.14 27.22 10.08
C PRO A 149 -12.10 25.94 9.26
N THR A 150 -12.33 26.07 7.95
CA THR A 150 -12.35 24.95 7.00
C THR A 150 -11.75 25.40 5.65
N PRO A 151 -11.02 24.50 4.94
CA PRO A 151 -10.57 24.72 3.57
C PRO A 151 -11.68 24.55 2.52
N ALA A 152 -12.94 24.31 2.90
CA ALA A 152 -14.07 24.10 1.98
C ALA A 152 -14.17 25.12 0.82
N PRO A 153 -13.93 26.44 1.01
CA PRO A 153 -13.91 27.38 -0.11
C PRO A 153 -12.81 27.08 -1.15
N ASP A 154 -11.61 26.74 -0.69
CA ASP A 154 -10.48 26.41 -1.54
C ASP A 154 -10.69 25.05 -2.22
N LEU A 155 -11.25 24.07 -1.51
CA LEU A 155 -11.62 22.75 -2.07
C LEU A 155 -12.71 22.88 -3.14
N ALA A 156 -13.76 23.66 -2.89
CA ALA A 156 -14.80 23.91 -3.89
C ALA A 156 -14.20 24.54 -5.17
N ALA A 157 -13.19 25.40 -5.02
CA ALA A 157 -12.47 25.97 -6.16
C ALA A 157 -11.56 24.95 -6.86
N GLU A 158 -10.81 24.16 -6.09
CA GLU A 158 -9.93 23.09 -6.56
C GLU A 158 -10.67 22.05 -7.40
N PHE A 159 -11.90 21.69 -7.02
CA PHE A 159 -12.75 20.72 -7.74
C PHE A 159 -13.71 21.35 -8.75
N GLY A 160 -13.66 22.68 -8.93
CA GLY A 160 -14.33 23.35 -10.04
C GLY A 160 -15.82 23.67 -9.84
N HIS A 161 -16.30 23.60 -8.60
CA HIS A 161 -17.71 23.78 -8.26
C HIS A 161 -18.10 25.27 -8.19
N LEU A 162 -18.19 25.92 -9.36
CA LEU A 162 -18.39 27.37 -9.47
C LEU A 162 -19.60 27.90 -8.69
N GLU A 163 -20.74 27.22 -8.74
CA GLU A 163 -21.94 27.68 -8.03
C GLU A 163 -21.79 27.57 -6.51
N LEU A 164 -21.13 26.52 -6.03
CA LEU A 164 -20.78 26.39 -4.61
C LEU A 164 -19.75 27.45 -4.20
N VAL A 165 -18.76 27.76 -5.04
CA VAL A 165 -17.78 28.83 -4.80
C VAL A 165 -18.46 30.19 -4.66
N LYS A 166 -19.39 30.53 -5.57
CA LYS A 166 -20.19 31.77 -5.50
C LYS A 166 -20.96 31.86 -4.19
N TRP A 167 -21.68 30.77 -3.85
CA TRP A 167 -22.50 30.73 -2.67
C TRP A 167 -21.68 30.79 -1.38
N LEU A 168 -20.57 30.05 -1.30
CA LEU A 168 -19.65 30.12 -0.16
C LEU A 168 -19.09 31.53 0.02
N SER A 169 -18.84 32.26 -1.08
CA SER A 169 -18.39 33.66 -1.05
C SER A 169 -19.42 34.64 -0.50
N GLU A 170 -20.71 34.38 -0.69
CA GLU A 170 -21.81 35.21 -0.18
C GLU A 170 -22.13 34.88 1.28
N ASN A 171 -21.89 33.62 1.69
CA ASN A 171 -22.21 33.08 3.01
C ASN A 171 -20.97 32.93 3.91
N THR A 172 -19.88 33.65 3.62
CA THR A 172 -18.66 33.57 4.42
C THR A 172 -18.92 34.08 5.84
N SER A 173 -18.90 33.18 6.82
CA SER A 173 -18.60 33.55 8.22
C SER A 173 -17.13 34.00 8.34
N ASN A 174 -16.73 34.57 9.48
CA ASN A 174 -15.32 34.95 9.73
C ASN A 174 -14.30 33.80 9.55
N TYR A 175 -14.77 32.56 9.42
CA TYR A 175 -13.97 31.34 9.33
C TYR A 175 -13.77 30.79 7.91
N TRP A 176 -14.58 31.18 6.92
CA TRP A 176 -14.56 30.59 5.57
C TRP A 176 -13.97 31.55 4.56
N LYS A 177 -12.64 31.65 4.57
CA LYS A 177 -11.90 32.56 3.71
C LYS A 177 -11.22 31.78 2.60
N PHE A 178 -11.39 32.26 1.36
CA PHE A 178 -10.56 31.83 0.26
C PHE A 178 -9.11 32.20 0.54
N THR A 179 -8.19 31.31 0.21
CA THR A 179 -6.76 31.60 0.20
C THR A 179 -6.22 31.64 -1.24
N VAL A 180 -4.96 32.02 -1.40
CA VAL A 180 -4.28 31.98 -2.71
C VAL A 180 -4.30 30.57 -3.31
N THR A 181 -4.43 29.53 -2.48
CA THR A 181 -4.47 28.14 -2.97
C THR A 181 -5.73 27.82 -3.77
N ALA A 182 -6.85 28.52 -3.55
CA ALA A 182 -8.06 28.35 -4.35
C ALA A 182 -7.79 28.59 -5.84
N MET A 183 -7.15 29.71 -6.18
CA MET A 183 -6.87 30.05 -7.57
C MET A 183 -5.74 29.18 -8.13
N ASP A 184 -4.70 28.89 -7.32
CA ASP A 184 -3.58 28.04 -7.73
C ASP A 184 -4.06 26.62 -8.11
N ARG A 185 -4.87 25.99 -7.26
CA ARG A 185 -5.38 24.63 -7.49
C ARG A 185 -6.48 24.58 -8.55
N ALA A 186 -7.39 25.56 -8.58
CA ALA A 186 -8.37 25.66 -9.65
C ALA A 186 -7.70 25.78 -11.04
N ALA A 187 -6.60 26.53 -11.14
CA ALA A 187 -5.81 26.61 -12.36
C ALA A 187 -5.10 25.28 -12.68
N GLY A 188 -4.49 24.65 -11.67
CA GLY A 188 -3.85 23.34 -11.77
C GLY A 188 -4.76 22.20 -12.21
N ASN A 189 -6.08 22.30 -11.95
CA ASN A 189 -7.11 21.35 -12.39
C ASN A 189 -7.93 21.86 -13.60
N GLY A 190 -7.54 22.98 -14.20
CA GLY A 190 -8.11 23.46 -15.46
C GLY A 190 -9.49 24.11 -15.33
N HIS A 191 -9.93 24.46 -14.11
CA HIS A 191 -11.22 25.09 -13.83
C HIS A 191 -11.20 26.59 -14.12
N LEU A 192 -10.97 26.96 -15.39
CA LEU A 192 -10.83 28.36 -15.81
C LEU A 192 -12.05 29.24 -15.45
N LYS A 193 -13.26 28.68 -15.41
CA LYS A 193 -14.46 29.43 -14.99
C LYS A 193 -14.35 29.90 -13.54
N VAL A 194 -13.84 29.04 -12.65
CA VAL A 194 -13.59 29.37 -11.24
C VAL A 194 -12.44 30.38 -11.14
N VAL A 195 -11.34 30.18 -11.87
CA VAL A 195 -10.20 31.11 -11.90
C VAL A 195 -10.65 32.53 -12.30
N ARG A 196 -11.41 32.66 -13.38
CA ARG A 196 -11.98 33.95 -13.83
C ARG A 196 -12.84 34.57 -12.76
N TRP A 197 -13.75 33.78 -12.18
CA TRP A 197 -14.64 34.28 -11.15
C TRP A 197 -13.90 34.76 -9.90
N LEU A 198 -12.90 34.01 -9.41
CA LEU A 198 -12.07 34.40 -8.26
C LEU A 198 -11.29 35.69 -8.54
N HIS A 199 -10.81 35.86 -9.77
CA HIS A 199 -10.12 37.07 -10.22
C HIS A 199 -11.05 38.28 -10.29
N ASP A 200 -12.17 38.16 -10.99
CA ASP A 200 -13.13 39.26 -11.23
C ASP A 200 -13.72 39.79 -9.91
N ASN A 201 -13.94 38.89 -8.95
CA ASN A 201 -14.50 39.23 -7.64
C ASN A 201 -13.43 39.66 -6.62
N LYS A 202 -12.15 39.75 -7.02
CA LYS A 202 -10.99 40.16 -6.20
C LYS A 202 -10.95 39.45 -4.84
N LYS A 203 -11.42 38.20 -4.78
CA LYS A 203 -11.52 37.45 -3.53
C LYS A 203 -10.14 37.06 -3.03
N VAL A 204 -9.28 36.60 -3.94
CA VAL A 204 -7.90 36.19 -3.67
C VAL A 204 -7.01 36.45 -4.87
N GLY A 205 -5.73 36.67 -4.58
CA GLY A 205 -4.68 36.58 -5.59
C GLY A 205 -4.33 35.12 -5.91
N CYS A 206 -3.23 34.92 -6.62
CA CYS A 206 -2.62 33.62 -6.85
C CYS A 206 -1.12 33.74 -6.57
N THR A 207 -0.40 32.62 -6.63
CA THR A 207 1.07 32.61 -6.63
C THR A 207 1.58 32.16 -8.00
N THR A 208 2.90 32.00 -8.15
CA THR A 208 3.47 31.36 -9.35
C THR A 208 2.96 29.93 -9.54
N ASN A 209 2.47 29.28 -8.48
CA ASN A 209 1.92 27.92 -8.55
C ASN A 209 0.70 27.83 -9.48
N ALA A 210 -0.10 28.89 -9.65
CA ALA A 210 -1.22 28.85 -10.59
C ALA A 210 -0.77 28.52 -12.02
N MET A 211 0.29 29.18 -12.50
CA MET A 211 0.85 28.89 -13.83
C MET A 211 1.68 27.61 -13.83
N ASP A 212 2.48 27.36 -12.79
CA ASP A 212 3.34 26.17 -12.72
C ASP A 212 2.51 24.87 -12.70
N LEU A 213 1.41 24.83 -11.93
CA LEU A 213 0.50 23.68 -11.87
C LEU A 213 -0.34 23.57 -13.15
N ALA A 214 -0.90 24.67 -13.66
CA ALA A 214 -1.65 24.63 -14.91
C ALA A 214 -0.80 24.12 -16.08
N ALA A 215 0.49 24.46 -16.10
CA ALA A 215 1.43 23.95 -17.09
C ALA A 215 1.70 22.45 -16.90
N GLY A 216 2.00 22.01 -15.67
CA GLY A 216 2.25 20.61 -15.34
C GLY A 216 1.08 19.67 -15.63
N SER A 217 -0.15 20.16 -15.50
CA SER A 217 -1.38 19.41 -15.81
C SER A 217 -1.89 19.59 -17.25
N GLY A 218 -1.19 20.38 -18.07
CA GLY A 218 -1.50 20.51 -19.50
C GLY A 218 -2.66 21.47 -19.82
N HIS A 219 -3.10 22.29 -18.86
CA HIS A 219 -4.22 23.21 -19.03
C HIS A 219 -3.82 24.52 -19.71
N LEU A 220 -3.43 24.42 -20.99
CA LEU A 220 -2.92 25.53 -21.79
C LEU A 220 -3.83 26.77 -21.80
N VAL A 221 -5.15 26.59 -21.85
CA VAL A 221 -6.10 27.72 -21.88
C VAL A 221 -6.10 28.48 -20.55
N ALA A 222 -6.02 27.77 -19.43
CA ALA A 222 -5.92 28.39 -18.11
C ALA A 222 -4.58 29.12 -17.94
N LEU A 223 -3.49 28.48 -18.37
CA LEU A 223 -2.14 29.06 -18.39
C LEU A 223 -2.07 30.35 -19.21
N GLN A 224 -2.59 30.33 -20.44
CA GLN A 224 -2.66 31.51 -21.32
C GLN A 224 -3.45 32.65 -20.68
N TRP A 225 -4.60 32.32 -20.11
CA TRP A 225 -5.44 33.31 -19.46
C TRP A 225 -4.75 33.93 -18.24
N LEU A 226 -4.11 33.12 -17.40
CA LEU A 226 -3.35 33.60 -16.24
C LEU A 226 -2.22 34.53 -16.67
N HIS A 227 -1.42 34.13 -17.66
CA HIS A 227 -0.32 34.96 -18.17
C HIS A 227 -0.78 36.33 -18.69
N LEU A 228 -1.95 36.41 -19.34
CA LEU A 228 -2.47 37.65 -19.88
C LEU A 228 -3.10 38.56 -18.81
N ASN A 229 -3.65 38.00 -17.74
CA ASN A 229 -4.48 38.73 -16.76
C ASN A 229 -3.82 38.89 -15.38
N ARG A 230 -2.67 38.23 -15.14
CA ARG A 230 -1.97 38.17 -13.84
C ARG A 230 -0.51 38.56 -14.00
N ARG A 231 0.12 38.99 -12.90
CA ARG A 231 1.50 39.53 -12.91
C ARG A 231 2.51 38.65 -12.19
N GLU A 232 2.02 37.63 -11.48
CA GLU A 232 2.82 36.69 -10.70
C GLU A 232 3.77 35.86 -11.58
N GLY A 233 3.34 35.54 -12.80
CA GLY A 233 4.14 34.76 -13.76
C GLY A 233 4.29 33.30 -13.35
N CYS A 234 5.32 32.66 -13.91
CA CYS A 234 5.67 31.26 -13.65
C CYS A 234 7.16 31.13 -13.31
N THR A 235 7.53 29.99 -12.75
CA THR A 235 8.94 29.62 -12.53
C THR A 235 9.39 28.59 -13.57
N ALA A 236 10.67 28.19 -13.52
CA ALA A 236 11.17 27.09 -14.35
C ALA A 236 10.39 25.78 -14.14
N LYS A 237 9.75 25.60 -12.97
CA LYS A 237 8.88 24.44 -12.68
C LYS A 237 7.73 24.31 -13.66
N ALA A 238 7.21 25.39 -14.25
CA ALA A 238 6.15 25.29 -15.25
C ALA A 238 6.60 24.46 -16.45
N MET A 239 7.79 24.74 -17.00
CA MET A 239 8.29 24.03 -18.17
C MET A 239 8.83 22.65 -17.79
N ASP A 240 9.50 22.51 -16.64
CA ASP A 240 9.99 21.22 -16.14
C ASP A 240 8.83 20.24 -15.89
N ASN A 241 7.75 20.68 -15.24
CA ASN A 241 6.57 19.85 -14.99
C ASN A 241 5.78 19.56 -16.27
N ALA A 242 5.63 20.54 -17.17
CA ALA A 242 4.98 20.31 -18.46
C ALA A 242 5.76 19.30 -19.30
N ALA A 243 7.09 19.33 -19.23
CA ALA A 243 7.96 18.36 -19.90
C ALA A 243 7.84 16.96 -19.29
N MET A 244 7.85 16.87 -17.95
CA MET A 244 7.62 15.62 -17.22
C MET A 244 6.27 14.96 -17.59
N SER A 245 5.21 15.74 -17.78
CA SER A 245 3.88 15.26 -18.14
C SER A 245 3.65 15.11 -19.66
N GLY A 246 4.64 15.40 -20.49
CA GLY A 246 4.56 15.21 -21.94
C GLY A 246 3.74 16.26 -22.69
N HIS A 247 3.46 17.41 -22.08
CA HIS A 247 2.61 18.46 -22.65
C HIS A 247 3.40 19.38 -23.60
N LEU A 248 3.82 18.84 -24.75
CA LEU A 248 4.68 19.55 -25.73
C LEU A 248 4.14 20.93 -26.14
N GLU A 249 2.83 21.07 -26.36
CA GLU A 249 2.25 22.37 -26.76
C GLU A 249 2.30 23.41 -25.64
N VAL A 250 2.23 22.98 -24.38
CA VAL A 250 2.46 23.86 -23.22
C VAL A 250 3.93 24.26 -23.14
N VAL A 251 4.86 23.32 -23.34
CA VAL A 251 6.31 23.59 -23.36
C VAL A 251 6.67 24.62 -24.44
N LYS A 252 6.19 24.43 -25.68
CA LYS A 252 6.37 25.38 -26.79
C LYS A 252 5.80 26.75 -26.45
N TRP A 253 4.61 26.79 -25.86
CA TRP A 253 3.96 28.03 -25.49
C TRP A 253 4.74 28.77 -24.40
N LEU A 254 5.17 28.07 -23.34
CA LEU A 254 5.99 28.65 -22.28
C LEU A 254 7.29 29.23 -22.83
N HIS A 255 8.00 28.46 -23.67
CA HIS A 255 9.24 28.92 -24.31
C HIS A 255 9.06 30.22 -25.09
N LYS A 256 7.95 30.35 -25.83
CA LYS A 256 7.70 31.52 -26.67
C LYS A 256 7.26 32.75 -25.88
N ASN A 257 6.53 32.57 -24.77
CA ASN A 257 5.80 33.65 -24.11
C ASN A 257 6.33 33.99 -22.70
N THR A 258 7.27 33.21 -22.15
CA THR A 258 7.78 33.45 -20.80
C THR A 258 9.32 33.49 -20.77
N ALA A 259 9.87 34.26 -19.85
CA ALA A 259 11.31 34.38 -19.62
C ALA A 259 11.84 33.40 -18.56
N ALA A 260 10.97 32.57 -17.96
CA ALA A 260 11.33 31.72 -16.83
C ALA A 260 12.26 30.54 -17.21
N GLY A 261 12.25 30.12 -18.49
CA GLY A 261 13.06 29.02 -18.98
C GLY A 261 12.68 27.65 -18.41
N CYS A 262 13.61 26.70 -18.48
CA CYS A 262 13.55 25.41 -17.80
C CYS A 262 14.86 25.14 -17.06
N THR A 263 14.94 24.01 -16.36
CA THR A 263 16.21 23.47 -15.85
C THR A 263 16.55 22.17 -16.56
N THR A 264 17.70 21.56 -16.21
CA THR A 264 18.06 20.20 -16.68
C THR A 264 17.00 19.16 -16.30
N ALA A 265 16.15 19.45 -15.31
CA ALA A 265 15.05 18.58 -14.91
C ALA A 265 14.03 18.35 -16.04
N ALA A 266 13.83 19.31 -16.95
CA ALA A 266 12.88 19.16 -18.06
C ALA A 266 13.20 17.95 -18.94
N ILE A 267 14.44 17.84 -19.43
CA ILE A 267 14.87 16.70 -20.25
C ILE A 267 14.99 15.44 -19.40
N ASN A 268 15.53 15.53 -18.17
CA ASN A 268 15.67 14.36 -17.29
C ASN A 268 14.32 13.67 -17.01
N TYR A 269 13.30 14.44 -16.65
CA TYR A 269 11.97 13.89 -16.35
C TYR A 269 11.22 13.48 -17.61
N ALA A 270 11.31 14.24 -18.71
CA ALA A 270 10.71 13.84 -19.98
C ALA A 270 11.31 12.53 -20.51
N ALA A 271 12.62 12.32 -20.33
CA ALA A 271 13.30 11.07 -20.68
C ALA A 271 12.80 9.89 -19.82
N HIS A 272 12.71 10.09 -18.50
CA HIS A 272 12.18 9.08 -17.57
C HIS A 272 10.72 8.69 -17.86
N LYS A 273 9.89 9.61 -18.37
CA LYS A 273 8.48 9.36 -18.73
C LYS A 273 8.26 8.99 -20.19
N ASN A 274 9.34 8.75 -20.95
CA ASN A 274 9.33 8.40 -22.37
C ASN A 274 8.66 9.43 -23.30
N HIS A 275 8.74 10.72 -22.99
CA HIS A 275 8.21 11.79 -23.83
C HIS A 275 9.25 12.23 -24.86
N LEU A 276 9.58 11.34 -25.80
CA LEU A 276 10.64 11.56 -26.81
C LEU A 276 10.42 12.81 -27.64
N ASN A 277 9.17 13.11 -28.01
CA ASN A 277 8.82 14.34 -28.75
C ASN A 277 9.15 15.63 -27.96
N VAL A 278 8.99 15.62 -26.64
CA VAL A 278 9.37 16.73 -25.76
C VAL A 278 10.88 16.82 -25.65
N VAL A 279 11.57 15.70 -25.44
CA VAL A 279 13.04 15.67 -25.36
C VAL A 279 13.67 16.20 -26.65
N GLN A 280 13.22 15.71 -27.81
CA GLN A 280 13.70 16.17 -29.12
C GLN A 280 13.48 17.67 -29.33
N TRP A 281 12.31 18.17 -28.93
CA TRP A 281 12.00 19.58 -29.08
C TRP A 281 12.84 20.45 -28.13
N LEU A 282 12.95 20.06 -26.85
CA LEU A 282 13.79 20.77 -25.88
C LEU A 282 15.25 20.79 -26.33
N HIS A 283 15.80 19.67 -26.78
CA HIS A 283 17.15 19.59 -27.30
C HIS A 283 17.42 20.56 -28.46
N GLY A 284 16.46 20.77 -29.36
CA GLY A 284 16.61 21.70 -30.49
C GLY A 284 16.32 23.17 -30.16
N ALA A 285 15.64 23.46 -29.04
CA ALA A 285 15.13 24.79 -28.73
C ALA A 285 15.73 25.42 -27.45
N ARG A 286 16.49 24.67 -26.66
CA ARG A 286 16.98 25.04 -25.34
C ARG A 286 18.43 24.58 -25.16
N ASP A 287 19.20 25.37 -24.42
CA ASP A 287 20.64 25.15 -24.19
C ASP A 287 20.95 24.60 -22.79
N GLU A 288 19.95 24.54 -21.91
CA GLU A 288 20.08 24.06 -20.53
C GLU A 288 20.54 22.60 -20.44
N GLY A 289 20.22 21.80 -21.45
CA GLY A 289 20.65 20.41 -21.56
C GLY A 289 20.02 19.47 -20.54
N CYS A 290 20.77 18.45 -20.13
CA CYS A 290 20.33 17.40 -19.22
C CYS A 290 21.48 16.99 -18.30
N THR A 291 21.27 16.00 -17.43
CA THR A 291 22.34 15.36 -16.66
C THR A 291 22.38 13.86 -16.99
N PRO A 292 23.37 13.08 -16.50
CA PRO A 292 23.39 11.63 -16.68
C PRO A 292 22.09 10.93 -16.22
N GLN A 293 21.33 11.55 -15.32
CA GLN A 293 20.04 11.05 -14.85
C GLN A 293 19.03 10.83 -15.98
N ALA A 294 19.10 11.59 -17.08
CA ALA A 294 18.20 11.38 -18.22
C ALA A 294 18.35 9.96 -18.79
N MET A 295 19.59 9.51 -19.00
CA MET A 295 19.87 8.18 -19.54
C MET A 295 19.75 7.10 -18.46
N ASP A 296 20.18 7.39 -17.22
CA ASP A 296 20.03 6.45 -16.09
C ASP A 296 18.55 6.10 -15.84
N TRP A 297 17.68 7.09 -15.73
CA TRP A 297 16.24 6.88 -15.49
C TRP A 297 15.50 6.33 -16.70
N ALA A 298 15.88 6.72 -17.93
CA ALA A 298 15.33 6.08 -19.13
C ALA A 298 15.71 4.60 -19.22
N SER A 299 16.91 4.24 -18.74
CA SER A 299 17.38 2.86 -18.70
C SER A 299 16.68 2.05 -17.60
N GLU A 300 16.51 2.64 -16.42
CA GLU A 300 15.72 2.09 -15.30
C GLU A 300 14.29 1.75 -15.74
N ALA A 301 13.64 2.62 -16.51
CA ALA A 301 12.27 2.43 -17.00
C ALA A 301 12.18 1.61 -18.32
N GLY A 302 13.31 1.17 -18.87
CA GLY A 302 13.35 0.31 -20.05
C GLY A 302 13.01 1.00 -21.37
N HIS A 303 13.15 2.33 -21.45
CA HIS A 303 12.81 3.13 -22.63
C HIS A 303 13.93 3.08 -23.68
N PHE A 304 14.08 1.94 -24.34
CA PHE A 304 15.18 1.66 -25.29
C PHE A 304 15.38 2.74 -26.36
N ASP A 305 14.32 3.18 -27.05
CA ASP A 305 14.42 4.20 -28.09
C ASP A 305 14.87 5.56 -27.54
N MET A 306 14.44 5.90 -26.32
CA MET A 306 14.90 7.09 -25.61
C MET A 306 16.38 7.00 -25.26
N VAL A 307 16.84 5.85 -24.71
CA VAL A 307 18.26 5.61 -24.38
C VAL A 307 19.13 5.72 -25.63
N LYS A 308 18.72 5.10 -26.73
CA LYS A 308 19.41 5.20 -28.02
C LYS A 308 19.46 6.65 -28.52
N TRP A 309 18.33 7.36 -28.46
CA TRP A 309 18.30 8.75 -28.90
C TRP A 309 19.20 9.64 -28.05
N LEU A 310 19.18 9.50 -26.71
CA LEU A 310 20.06 10.23 -25.80
C LEU A 310 21.54 9.89 -26.09
N HIS A 311 21.85 8.62 -26.35
CA HIS A 311 23.18 8.18 -26.71
C HIS A 311 23.72 8.86 -27.97
N ASP A 312 22.88 8.95 -29.01
CA ASP A 312 23.24 9.46 -30.33
C ASP A 312 23.33 11.00 -30.38
N ASN A 313 22.58 11.70 -29.51
CA ASN A 313 22.38 13.16 -29.62
C ASN A 313 22.92 13.96 -28.42
N ARG A 314 23.37 13.31 -27.33
CA ARG A 314 23.77 13.96 -26.09
C ARG A 314 25.14 13.46 -25.60
N SER A 315 25.90 14.36 -24.98
CA SER A 315 27.29 14.09 -24.55
C SER A 315 27.43 13.89 -23.04
N GLU A 316 26.37 14.09 -22.26
CA GLU A 316 26.38 13.93 -20.80
C GLU A 316 26.62 12.48 -20.36
N GLY A 317 26.32 11.51 -21.23
CA GLY A 317 26.52 10.09 -20.93
C GLY A 317 25.53 9.54 -19.91
N CYS A 318 25.92 8.44 -19.26
CA CYS A 318 25.19 7.83 -18.15
C CYS A 318 26.14 7.55 -16.98
N THR A 319 25.65 6.90 -15.93
CA THR A 319 26.48 6.30 -14.89
C THR A 319 26.32 4.78 -14.90
N ALA A 320 27.04 4.07 -14.03
CA ALA A 320 26.84 2.63 -13.84
C ALA A 320 25.40 2.28 -13.43
N LEU A 321 24.65 3.25 -12.87
CA LEU A 321 23.24 3.09 -12.50
C LEU A 321 22.35 2.77 -13.69
N ALA A 322 22.64 3.29 -14.90
CA ALA A 322 21.84 2.98 -16.09
C ALA A 322 21.75 1.47 -16.34
N MET A 323 22.91 0.80 -16.34
CA MET A 323 22.96 -0.62 -16.62
C MET A 323 22.61 -1.48 -15.39
N ASP A 324 22.94 -1.03 -14.18
CA ASP A 324 22.51 -1.69 -12.93
C ASP A 324 20.99 -1.74 -12.81
N GLN A 325 20.31 -0.60 -13.00
CA GLN A 325 18.85 -0.52 -12.88
C GLN A 325 18.13 -1.17 -14.06
N ALA A 326 18.68 -1.05 -15.29
CA ALA A 326 18.15 -1.80 -16.42
C ALA A 326 18.24 -3.32 -16.17
N ALA A 327 19.32 -3.81 -15.57
CA ALA A 327 19.44 -5.22 -15.21
C ALA A 327 18.46 -5.62 -14.10
N ALA A 328 18.33 -4.79 -13.06
CA ALA A 328 17.41 -5.01 -11.95
C ALA A 328 15.95 -5.13 -12.42
N ASN A 329 15.53 -4.30 -13.38
CA ASN A 329 14.17 -4.29 -13.93
C ASN A 329 13.98 -5.23 -15.15
N GLY A 330 14.98 -6.04 -15.50
CA GLY A 330 14.86 -7.06 -16.57
C GLY A 330 14.92 -6.51 -17.99
N HIS A 331 15.48 -5.31 -18.20
CA HIS A 331 15.57 -4.63 -19.49
C HIS A 331 16.83 -5.04 -20.28
N LEU A 332 16.91 -6.32 -20.67
CA LEU A 332 18.07 -6.91 -21.32
C LEU A 332 18.55 -6.18 -22.58
N GLU A 333 17.64 -5.67 -23.42
CA GLU A 333 18.03 -4.97 -24.65
C GLU A 333 18.71 -3.62 -24.35
N VAL A 334 18.30 -2.93 -23.28
CA VAL A 334 18.98 -1.72 -22.81
C VAL A 334 20.38 -2.07 -22.28
N VAL A 335 20.51 -3.13 -21.47
CA VAL A 335 21.80 -3.61 -20.95
C VAL A 335 22.77 -3.93 -22.09
N LYS A 336 22.35 -4.70 -23.09
CA LYS A 336 23.16 -5.03 -24.27
C LYS A 336 23.63 -3.77 -25.00
N PHE A 337 22.72 -2.83 -25.21
CA PHE A 337 23.03 -1.58 -25.91
C PHE A 337 24.03 -0.73 -25.13
N LEU A 338 23.82 -0.54 -23.83
CA LEU A 338 24.73 0.21 -22.97
C LEU A 338 26.11 -0.46 -22.95
N HIS A 339 26.19 -1.77 -22.72
CA HIS A 339 27.47 -2.48 -22.72
C HIS A 339 28.24 -2.38 -24.04
N THR A 340 27.54 -2.42 -25.18
CA THR A 340 28.19 -2.39 -26.50
C THR A 340 28.67 -0.99 -26.88
N ASN A 341 27.97 0.06 -26.45
CA ASN A 341 28.19 1.42 -26.97
C ASN A 341 28.68 2.42 -25.91
N ARG A 342 28.74 2.03 -24.63
CA ARG A 342 29.15 2.88 -23.51
C ARG A 342 30.23 2.20 -22.68
N SER A 343 31.05 2.98 -21.98
CA SER A 343 32.24 2.51 -21.24
C SER A 343 32.06 2.51 -19.73
N GLU A 344 30.97 3.09 -19.24
CA GLU A 344 30.65 3.27 -17.82
C GLU A 344 30.47 1.93 -17.10
N GLY A 345 30.08 0.88 -17.83
CA GLY A 345 29.92 -0.46 -17.29
C GLY A 345 28.77 -0.54 -16.28
N CYS A 346 28.76 -1.61 -15.50
CA CYS A 346 27.82 -1.79 -14.41
C CYS A 346 28.58 -2.17 -13.14
N THR A 347 27.91 -2.14 -12.00
CA THR A 347 28.46 -2.67 -10.75
C THR A 347 27.99 -4.10 -10.53
N LYS A 348 28.46 -4.74 -9.45
CA LYS A 348 28.05 -6.09 -9.07
C LYS A 348 26.53 -6.21 -8.87
N LEU A 349 25.88 -5.09 -8.51
CA LEU A 349 24.44 -4.99 -8.28
C LEU A 349 23.62 -5.51 -9.48
N ALA A 350 24.03 -5.25 -10.72
CA ALA A 350 23.32 -5.75 -11.89
C ALA A 350 23.18 -7.29 -11.88
N LEU A 351 24.24 -8.02 -11.48
CA LEU A 351 24.19 -9.48 -11.39
C LEU A 351 23.48 -9.93 -10.12
N ASP A 352 23.76 -9.30 -8.98
CA ASP A 352 23.20 -9.68 -7.68
C ASP A 352 21.66 -9.56 -7.67
N VAL A 353 21.13 -8.48 -8.24
CA VAL A 353 19.68 -8.24 -8.32
C VAL A 353 19.05 -9.09 -9.42
N ALA A 354 19.67 -9.23 -10.59
CA ALA A 354 19.16 -10.12 -11.64
C ALA A 354 19.07 -11.57 -11.14
N ALA A 355 20.04 -12.01 -10.33
CA ALA A 355 20.04 -13.32 -9.71
C ALA A 355 18.94 -13.46 -8.64
N GLY A 356 18.77 -12.45 -7.79
CA GLY A 356 17.70 -12.36 -6.81
C GLY A 356 16.29 -12.31 -7.42
N ASN A 357 16.13 -11.78 -8.63
CA ASN A 357 14.85 -11.73 -9.35
C ASN A 357 14.57 -12.98 -10.19
N GLY A 358 15.57 -13.88 -10.31
CA GLY A 358 15.43 -15.11 -11.09
C GLY A 358 15.54 -14.90 -12.61
N ASP A 359 16.04 -13.76 -13.08
CA ASP A 359 16.20 -13.47 -14.51
C ASP A 359 17.38 -14.23 -15.11
N LEU A 360 17.14 -15.48 -15.45
CA LEU A 360 18.13 -16.38 -16.03
C LEU A 360 18.75 -15.85 -17.33
N LYS A 361 17.98 -15.11 -18.15
CA LYS A 361 18.49 -14.60 -19.43
C LYS A 361 19.48 -13.47 -19.17
N MET A 362 19.13 -12.53 -18.29
CA MET A 362 20.01 -11.47 -17.85
C MET A 362 21.28 -12.04 -17.20
N VAL A 363 21.14 -12.96 -16.24
CA VAL A 363 22.27 -13.59 -15.55
C VAL A 363 23.23 -14.26 -16.54
N LYS A 364 22.74 -15.11 -17.45
CA LYS A 364 23.59 -15.76 -18.46
C LYS A 364 24.31 -14.75 -19.34
N TRP A 365 23.61 -13.67 -19.71
CA TRP A 365 24.20 -12.63 -20.54
C TRP A 365 25.29 -11.86 -19.79
N LEU A 366 25.02 -11.43 -18.55
CA LEU A 366 25.99 -10.73 -17.70
C LEU A 366 27.22 -11.61 -17.45
N LEU A 367 27.05 -12.88 -17.09
CA LEU A 367 28.17 -13.82 -16.86
C LEU A 367 29.07 -14.00 -18.09
N ALA A 368 28.51 -13.91 -19.30
CA ALA A 368 29.28 -14.08 -20.52
C ALA A 368 30.05 -12.83 -20.96
N HIS A 369 29.67 -11.63 -20.48
CA HIS A 369 30.17 -10.35 -21.00
C HIS A 369 30.81 -9.44 -19.94
N ARG A 370 30.78 -9.83 -18.66
CA ARG A 370 31.23 -9.00 -17.54
C ARG A 370 32.44 -9.57 -16.82
N SER A 371 33.28 -8.68 -16.33
CA SER A 371 34.54 -9.00 -15.62
C SER A 371 34.58 -8.48 -14.18
N GLU A 372 33.50 -7.84 -13.70
CA GLU A 372 33.39 -7.22 -12.37
C GLU A 372 33.34 -8.23 -11.22
N GLY A 373 33.43 -9.53 -11.56
CA GLY A 373 33.53 -10.67 -10.66
C GLY A 373 32.14 -11.22 -10.27
N ILE A 374 32.03 -12.55 -10.26
CA ILE A 374 30.88 -13.25 -9.67
C ILE A 374 31.10 -13.25 -8.16
N VAL A 375 30.16 -12.72 -7.40
CA VAL A 375 30.27 -12.64 -5.94
C VAL A 375 29.29 -13.63 -5.31
N SER A 376 29.65 -14.11 -4.11
CA SER A 376 28.81 -14.95 -3.25
C SER A 376 27.38 -14.41 -3.05
N GLU A 377 27.18 -13.09 -3.16
CA GLU A 377 25.89 -12.42 -2.95
C GLU A 377 24.86 -12.75 -4.04
N ALA A 378 25.21 -12.75 -5.33
CA ALA A 378 24.31 -13.19 -6.40
C ALA A 378 23.79 -14.62 -6.19
N PHE A 379 24.69 -15.54 -5.80
CA PHE A 379 24.31 -16.92 -5.51
C PHE A 379 23.44 -17.02 -4.25
N GLN A 380 23.79 -16.28 -3.20
CA GLN A 380 23.00 -16.20 -1.98
C GLN A 380 21.59 -15.65 -2.26
N ASN A 381 21.45 -14.59 -3.05
CA ASN A 381 20.16 -14.01 -3.41
C ASN A 381 19.32 -14.98 -4.24
N ALA A 382 19.91 -15.64 -5.24
CA ALA A 382 19.22 -16.67 -6.03
C ALA A 382 18.76 -17.84 -5.14
N ALA A 383 19.58 -18.29 -4.20
CA ALA A 383 19.23 -19.35 -3.26
C ALA A 383 18.16 -18.93 -2.25
N SER A 384 18.26 -17.70 -1.74
CA SER A 384 17.32 -17.12 -0.78
C SER A 384 15.92 -16.94 -1.35
N ASN A 385 15.81 -16.73 -2.67
CA ASN A 385 14.53 -16.58 -3.37
C ASN A 385 14.12 -17.83 -4.18
N GLY A 386 14.89 -18.94 -4.07
CA GLY A 386 14.53 -20.23 -4.65
C GLY A 386 14.74 -20.35 -6.16
N HIS A 387 15.56 -19.49 -6.77
CA HIS A 387 15.83 -19.48 -8.20
C HIS A 387 16.86 -20.54 -8.61
N LEU A 388 16.46 -21.82 -8.58
CA LEU A 388 17.35 -22.98 -8.81
C LEU A 388 18.10 -22.95 -10.15
N ASN A 389 17.44 -22.56 -11.23
CA ASN A 389 18.08 -22.51 -12.56
C ASN A 389 19.16 -21.42 -12.64
N VAL A 390 18.95 -20.31 -11.93
CA VAL A 390 19.93 -19.23 -11.80
C VAL A 390 21.10 -19.68 -10.95
N ALA A 391 20.85 -20.27 -9.77
CA ALA A 391 21.89 -20.80 -8.91
C ALA A 391 22.76 -21.86 -9.61
N ARG A 392 22.14 -22.76 -10.39
CA ARG A 392 22.85 -23.71 -11.26
C ARG A 392 23.75 -23.00 -12.27
N SER A 393 23.23 -22.00 -12.99
CA SER A 393 24.02 -21.28 -14.00
C SER A 393 25.17 -20.46 -13.40
N LEU A 394 24.96 -19.87 -12.23
CA LEU A 394 26.00 -19.17 -11.46
C LEU A 394 27.10 -20.14 -11.04
N ARG A 395 26.73 -21.34 -10.59
CA ARG A 395 27.67 -22.39 -10.20
C ARG A 395 28.43 -22.97 -11.39
N ASP A 396 27.78 -23.24 -12.52
CA ASP A 396 28.46 -23.76 -13.71
C ASP A 396 29.54 -22.79 -14.22
N SER A 397 29.38 -21.50 -13.90
CA SER A 397 30.32 -20.44 -14.26
C SER A 397 31.39 -20.16 -13.19
N TYR A 398 31.32 -20.75 -11.97
CA TYR A 398 32.21 -20.42 -10.85
C TYR A 398 32.56 -21.61 -9.93
N VAL A 399 33.82 -21.66 -9.46
CA VAL A 399 34.39 -22.84 -8.75
C VAL A 399 34.73 -22.56 -7.27
N GLU A 400 34.55 -21.34 -6.73
CA GLU A 400 34.76 -21.17 -5.28
C GLU A 400 33.62 -21.78 -4.46
N SER A 401 34.02 -22.35 -3.32
CA SER A 401 33.16 -22.92 -2.29
C SER A 401 31.96 -22.01 -2.01
N CYS A 402 30.76 -22.57 -2.10
CA CYS A 402 29.59 -21.92 -1.52
C CYS A 402 29.87 -21.68 -0.03
N SER A 403 29.35 -20.59 0.55
CA SER A 403 29.43 -20.42 1.99
C SER A 403 28.36 -21.31 2.63
N ALA A 404 28.69 -21.96 3.74
CA ALA A 404 27.74 -22.81 4.49
C ALA A 404 26.45 -22.07 4.91
N CYS A 405 26.42 -20.74 4.85
CA CYS A 405 25.25 -19.90 5.13
C CYS A 405 24.15 -19.99 4.05
N VAL A 406 24.49 -20.37 2.81
CA VAL A 406 23.52 -20.33 1.69
C VAL A 406 22.43 -21.40 1.84
N ILE A 407 22.81 -22.63 2.21
CA ILE A 407 21.86 -23.73 2.41
C ILE A 407 20.91 -23.46 3.58
N ASP A 408 21.42 -22.83 4.65
CA ASP A 408 20.63 -22.41 5.80
C ASP A 408 19.60 -21.34 5.43
N THR A 409 19.99 -20.41 4.55
CA THR A 409 19.09 -19.33 4.08
C THR A 409 18.00 -19.89 3.17
N ALA A 410 18.36 -20.77 2.22
CA ALA A 410 17.40 -21.46 1.37
C ALA A 410 16.39 -22.30 2.19
N ALA A 411 16.86 -22.96 3.26
CA ALA A 411 15.99 -23.69 4.19
C ALA A 411 15.08 -22.77 4.99
N THR A 412 15.60 -21.63 5.46
CA THR A 412 14.84 -20.62 6.19
C THR A 412 13.69 -20.06 5.38
N ASN A 413 13.85 -19.92 4.06
CA ASN A 413 12.81 -19.40 3.15
C ASN A 413 11.97 -20.49 2.47
N GLY A 414 12.18 -21.77 2.82
CA GLY A 414 11.30 -22.86 2.39
C GLY A 414 11.59 -23.42 0.99
N HIS A 415 12.77 -23.18 0.43
CA HIS A 415 13.11 -23.62 -0.92
C HIS A 415 13.67 -25.04 -0.92
N LEU A 416 12.81 -26.06 -0.71
CA LEU A 416 13.23 -27.46 -0.59
C LEU A 416 14.08 -27.96 -1.77
N GLU A 417 13.68 -27.69 -3.01
CA GLU A 417 14.45 -28.13 -4.19
C GLU A 417 15.85 -27.50 -4.24
N MET A 418 15.98 -26.25 -3.79
CA MET A 418 17.28 -25.58 -3.66
C MET A 418 18.11 -26.24 -2.57
N VAL A 419 17.53 -26.53 -1.40
CA VAL A 419 18.22 -27.19 -0.29
C VAL A 419 18.73 -28.57 -0.68
N GLN A 420 17.89 -29.36 -1.36
CA GLN A 420 18.25 -30.68 -1.89
C GLN A 420 19.44 -30.58 -2.84
N TRP A 421 19.35 -29.67 -3.81
CA TRP A 421 20.41 -29.49 -4.79
C TRP A 421 21.73 -29.01 -4.15
N LEU A 422 21.68 -28.07 -3.22
CA LEU A 422 22.85 -27.58 -2.48
C LEU A 422 23.51 -28.72 -1.66
N TYR A 423 22.71 -29.55 -1.00
CA TYR A 423 23.20 -30.65 -0.19
C TYR A 423 23.85 -31.77 -1.03
N GLU A 424 23.14 -32.22 -2.07
CA GLU A 424 23.55 -33.35 -2.90
C GLU A 424 24.70 -32.98 -3.82
N THR A 425 24.63 -31.79 -4.42
CA THR A 425 25.53 -31.41 -5.51
C THR A 425 26.66 -30.51 -5.03
N CYS A 426 26.43 -29.56 -4.11
CA CYS A 426 27.47 -28.64 -3.62
C CYS A 426 28.27 -29.22 -2.44
N GLY A 427 27.80 -30.30 -1.82
CA GLY A 427 28.44 -30.86 -0.62
C GLY A 427 28.24 -30.01 0.63
N GLU A 428 27.38 -28.99 0.57
CA GLU A 428 27.04 -28.12 1.69
C GLU A 428 26.31 -28.92 2.77
N ARG A 429 26.47 -28.50 4.02
CA ARG A 429 25.84 -29.13 5.18
C ARG A 429 25.01 -28.12 5.92
N CYS A 430 23.76 -28.50 6.19
CA CYS A 430 22.85 -27.67 6.94
C CYS A 430 23.34 -27.54 8.38
N SER A 431 23.35 -26.32 8.92
CA SER A 431 23.57 -26.12 10.34
C SER A 431 22.23 -26.26 11.09
N PRO A 432 22.26 -26.34 12.43
CA PRO A 432 21.05 -26.23 13.24
C PRO A 432 20.22 -24.97 12.95
N ALA A 433 20.83 -23.89 12.46
CA ALA A 433 20.13 -22.65 12.12
C ALA A 433 19.15 -22.83 10.94
N ALA A 434 19.47 -23.67 9.95
CA ALA A 434 18.55 -24.04 8.86
C ALA A 434 17.22 -24.57 9.40
N MET A 435 17.32 -25.49 10.37
CA MET A 435 16.16 -26.13 10.97
C MET A 435 15.35 -25.14 11.81
N ALA A 436 16.02 -24.26 12.54
CA ALA A 436 15.35 -23.22 13.33
C ALA A 436 14.64 -22.17 12.47
N GLY A 437 15.25 -21.75 11.37
CA GLY A 437 14.66 -20.82 10.40
C GLY A 437 13.45 -21.43 9.70
N ALA A 438 13.59 -22.65 9.17
CA ALA A 438 12.49 -23.39 8.56
C ALA A 438 11.32 -23.61 9.54
N ALA A 439 11.62 -23.87 10.82
CA ALA A 439 10.62 -24.03 11.86
C ALA A 439 9.88 -22.72 12.19
N LYS A 440 10.63 -21.62 12.34
CA LYS A 440 10.09 -20.28 12.58
C LYS A 440 9.14 -19.83 11.46
N ASN A 441 9.48 -20.14 10.20
CA ASN A 441 8.69 -19.72 9.04
C ASN A 441 7.67 -20.79 8.59
N GLY A 442 7.61 -21.94 9.26
CA GLY A 442 6.57 -22.96 9.04
C GLY A 442 6.78 -23.88 7.83
N HIS A 443 8.00 -24.01 7.31
CA HIS A 443 8.34 -24.83 6.14
C HIS A 443 8.46 -26.33 6.48
N MET A 444 7.31 -27.02 6.52
CA MET A 444 7.18 -28.42 6.92
C MET A 444 7.97 -29.42 6.05
N ASP A 445 7.95 -29.21 4.75
CA ASP A 445 8.60 -30.02 3.73
C ASP A 445 10.13 -29.98 3.89
N VAL A 446 10.71 -28.80 4.12
CA VAL A 446 12.12 -28.61 4.46
C VAL A 446 12.46 -29.30 5.79
N ILE A 447 11.64 -29.15 6.83
CA ILE A 447 11.88 -29.82 8.13
C ILE A 447 11.88 -31.34 8.00
N LYS A 448 10.89 -31.91 7.30
CA LYS A 448 10.80 -33.36 7.06
C LYS A 448 12.05 -33.87 6.35
N TRP A 449 12.50 -33.14 5.34
CA TRP A 449 13.68 -33.50 4.57
C TRP A 449 14.97 -33.40 5.40
N LEU A 450 15.20 -32.26 6.08
CA LEU A 450 16.35 -32.05 6.98
C LEU A 450 16.43 -33.12 8.06
N PHE A 451 15.28 -33.52 8.61
CA PHE A 451 15.19 -34.54 9.65
C PHE A 451 15.58 -35.93 9.13
N ASN A 452 15.02 -36.33 7.98
CA ASN A 452 15.21 -37.66 7.44
C ASN A 452 16.61 -37.87 6.84
N PHE A 453 17.22 -36.82 6.27
CA PHE A 453 18.43 -36.95 5.45
C PHE A 453 19.70 -36.34 6.07
N CYS A 454 19.60 -35.31 6.92
CA CYS A 454 20.78 -34.66 7.50
C CYS A 454 21.14 -35.17 8.91
N ALA A 455 20.33 -36.06 9.51
CA ALA A 455 20.52 -36.62 10.87
C ALA A 455 20.84 -35.57 11.96
N LEU A 456 20.42 -34.33 11.76
CA LEU A 456 20.64 -33.24 12.70
C LEU A 456 19.82 -33.51 13.96
N LYS A 457 20.49 -33.61 15.12
CA LYS A 457 19.80 -33.61 16.42
C LYS A 457 18.99 -32.32 16.52
N CYS A 458 17.68 -32.43 16.71
CA CYS A 458 16.79 -31.29 16.82
C CYS A 458 17.07 -30.57 18.15
N PRO A 459 17.75 -29.41 18.15
CA PRO A 459 18.02 -28.72 19.41
C PRO A 459 16.72 -28.12 19.95
N THR A 460 16.57 -28.07 21.27
CA THR A 460 15.35 -27.58 21.95
C THR A 460 14.86 -26.22 21.46
N TYR A 461 15.76 -25.33 21.03
CA TYR A 461 15.38 -24.01 20.55
C TYR A 461 14.62 -24.02 19.20
N VAL A 462 14.74 -25.07 18.37
CA VAL A 462 13.93 -25.26 17.14
C VAL A 462 12.46 -25.44 17.49
N MET A 463 12.18 -26.19 18.58
CA MET A 463 10.83 -26.34 19.10
C MET A 463 10.27 -24.99 19.52
N MET A 464 11.02 -24.18 20.29
CA MET A 464 10.57 -22.83 20.67
C MET A 464 10.21 -21.97 19.45
N LYS A 465 10.96 -22.10 18.34
CA LYS A 465 10.63 -21.40 17.09
C LYS A 465 9.38 -21.94 16.39
N ALA A 466 9.19 -23.26 16.34
CA ALA A 466 7.95 -23.87 15.83
C ALA A 466 6.72 -23.53 16.68
N VAL A 467 6.88 -23.41 18.00
CA VAL A 467 5.82 -22.96 18.91
C VAL A 467 5.51 -21.48 18.63
N SER A 468 6.52 -20.62 18.48
CA SER A 468 6.33 -19.20 18.12
C SER A 468 5.70 -18.97 16.74
N SER A 469 5.81 -19.93 15.82
CA SER A 469 5.23 -19.84 14.47
C SER A 469 3.77 -20.31 14.39
N GLY A 470 3.22 -20.87 15.47
CA GLY A 470 1.85 -21.38 15.49
C GLY A 470 1.62 -22.66 14.69
N ASN A 471 2.67 -23.37 14.25
CA ASN A 471 2.52 -24.53 13.36
C ASN A 471 2.35 -25.85 14.14
N PHE A 472 1.09 -26.15 14.52
CA PHE A 472 0.73 -27.35 15.31
C PHE A 472 1.15 -28.68 14.65
N GLN A 473 0.99 -28.81 13.33
CA GLN A 473 1.39 -30.03 12.62
C GLN A 473 2.89 -30.27 12.73
N MET A 474 3.70 -29.21 12.75
CA MET A 474 5.15 -29.30 12.88
C MET A 474 5.56 -29.80 14.26
N LEU A 475 4.89 -29.33 15.33
CA LEU A 475 5.12 -29.80 16.69
C LEU A 475 4.78 -31.29 16.84
N LYS A 476 3.67 -31.73 16.26
CA LYS A 476 3.28 -33.15 16.25
C LYS A 476 4.33 -34.00 15.53
N PHE A 477 4.76 -33.58 14.33
CA PHE A 477 5.80 -34.26 13.56
C PHE A 477 7.10 -34.37 14.35
N LEU A 478 7.58 -33.28 14.95
CA LEU A 478 8.82 -33.28 15.74
C LEU A 478 8.72 -34.23 16.94
N LYS A 479 7.59 -34.24 17.67
CA LYS A 479 7.37 -35.15 18.80
C LYS A 479 7.42 -36.63 18.39
N ASP A 480 6.75 -36.99 17.30
CA ASP A 480 6.60 -38.38 16.87
C ASP A 480 7.93 -39.02 16.45
N THR A 481 8.97 -38.22 16.18
CA THR A 481 10.30 -38.70 15.78
C THR A 481 11.23 -39.15 16.93
N LYS A 482 10.76 -39.15 18.19
CA LYS A 482 11.41 -39.77 19.37
C LYS A 482 12.84 -39.33 19.74
N GLN A 483 13.36 -38.20 19.23
CA GLN A 483 14.69 -37.67 19.59
C GLN A 483 14.67 -36.46 20.55
N LEU A 484 13.54 -36.15 21.20
CA LEU A 484 13.39 -34.92 22.00
C LEU A 484 13.44 -35.13 23.53
N ASP A 485 14.15 -34.23 24.20
CA ASP A 485 14.04 -33.95 25.65
C ASP A 485 13.42 -32.55 25.85
N CYS A 486 12.11 -32.49 26.08
CA CYS A 486 11.36 -31.25 26.23
C CYS A 486 11.53 -30.56 27.61
N ARG A 487 12.40 -31.10 28.49
CA ARG A 487 12.70 -30.48 29.80
C ARG A 487 13.32 -29.08 29.70
N SER A 488 13.89 -28.73 28.54
CA SER A 488 14.62 -27.47 28.31
C SER A 488 13.81 -26.33 27.68
N VAL A 489 12.51 -26.51 27.42
CA VAL A 489 11.63 -25.43 26.93
C VAL A 489 11.36 -24.45 28.09
N THR A 490 11.82 -23.20 27.97
CA THR A 490 11.67 -22.20 29.04
C THR A 490 10.22 -21.70 29.14
N THR A 491 9.80 -21.37 30.36
CA THR A 491 8.47 -20.83 30.68
C THR A 491 8.14 -19.56 29.88
N GLU A 492 9.12 -18.68 29.64
CA GLU A 492 8.99 -17.47 28.80
C GLU A 492 8.62 -17.78 27.34
N GLY A 493 9.15 -18.86 26.76
CA GLY A 493 8.83 -19.26 25.38
C GLY A 493 7.41 -19.80 25.21
N ILE A 494 6.83 -20.34 26.28
CA ILE A 494 5.43 -20.79 26.30
C ILE A 494 4.49 -19.60 26.55
N ILE A 495 4.88 -18.63 27.40
CA ILE A 495 4.12 -17.40 27.66
C ILE A 495 3.95 -16.57 26.37
N ALA A 496 4.97 -16.48 25.51
CA ALA A 496 4.90 -15.74 24.24
C ALA A 496 3.87 -16.30 23.22
N VAL A 497 3.34 -17.50 23.46
CA VAL A 497 2.44 -18.24 22.55
C VAL A 497 0.98 -18.17 23.03
N MET A 498 0.77 -17.79 24.29
CA MET A 498 -0.56 -17.72 24.90
C MET A 498 -1.43 -16.58 24.35
N ASP A 499 -0.84 -15.57 23.69
CA ASP A 499 -1.60 -14.37 23.30
C ASP A 499 -2.35 -14.50 21.95
N PRO A 500 -2.19 -15.62 21.19
CA PRO A 500 -3.31 -16.09 20.35
C PRO A 500 -3.47 -17.63 20.12
N GLN A 501 -2.67 -18.53 20.69
CA GLN A 501 -2.61 -19.96 20.25
C GLN A 501 -3.01 -20.99 21.34
N GLU A 502 -4.30 -21.06 21.70
CA GLU A 502 -4.83 -21.97 22.74
C GLU A 502 -4.58 -23.48 22.49
N GLU A 503 -4.69 -23.95 21.23
CA GLU A 503 -4.50 -25.37 20.88
C GLU A 503 -3.07 -25.86 21.18
N ILE A 504 -2.07 -24.99 20.97
CA ILE A 504 -0.67 -25.31 21.25
C ILE A 504 -0.40 -25.35 22.75
N ALA A 505 -0.98 -24.42 23.52
CA ALA A 505 -0.88 -24.40 24.97
C ALA A 505 -1.51 -25.66 25.60
N GLN A 506 -2.70 -26.05 25.14
CA GLN A 506 -3.37 -27.26 25.60
C GLN A 506 -2.52 -28.51 25.30
N TRP A 507 -2.04 -28.65 24.06
CA TRP A 507 -1.20 -29.79 23.68
C TRP A 507 0.10 -29.86 24.47
N LEU A 508 0.76 -28.73 24.75
CA LEU A 508 1.97 -28.70 25.58
C LEU A 508 1.67 -29.19 27.00
N THR A 509 0.55 -28.77 27.61
CA THR A 509 0.16 -29.20 28.96
C THR A 509 -0.28 -30.67 29.06
N GLU A 510 -0.91 -31.22 28.01
CA GLU A 510 -1.33 -32.62 27.96
C GLU A 510 -0.14 -33.58 27.80
N ASN A 511 0.86 -33.17 27.03
CA ASN A 511 2.00 -34.03 26.69
C ASN A 511 3.20 -33.86 27.63
N TYR A 512 3.27 -32.75 28.38
CA TYR A 512 4.32 -32.42 29.35
C TYR A 512 3.72 -31.90 30.66
N PRO A 513 3.11 -32.78 31.47
CA PRO A 513 2.34 -32.39 32.66
C PRO A 513 3.15 -31.68 33.74
N GLU A 514 4.47 -31.84 33.76
CA GLU A 514 5.41 -31.13 34.64
C GLU A 514 5.49 -29.61 34.38
N LYS A 515 5.12 -29.13 33.19
CA LYS A 515 5.08 -27.69 32.85
C LYS A 515 3.80 -27.00 33.34
N ARG A 516 2.81 -27.78 33.77
CA ARG A 516 1.49 -27.31 34.23
C ARG A 516 1.55 -26.41 35.46
N THR A 517 2.62 -26.51 36.26
CA THR A 517 2.87 -25.67 37.45
C THR A 517 3.65 -24.38 37.16
N GLU A 518 4.32 -24.28 36.02
CA GLU A 518 5.11 -23.10 35.62
C GLU A 518 4.30 -22.12 34.76
N LEU A 519 3.19 -22.56 34.15
CA LEU A 519 2.35 -21.76 33.28
C LEU A 519 1.32 -20.96 34.09
N PRO A 520 1.11 -19.66 33.80
CA PRO A 520 -0.04 -18.96 34.38
C PRO A 520 -1.28 -19.75 33.98
N ALA A 521 -2.09 -20.15 34.96
CA ALA A 521 -3.29 -20.94 34.74
C ALA A 521 -4.04 -20.37 33.54
N LEU A 522 -4.25 -21.20 32.50
CA LEU A 522 -5.16 -20.91 31.39
C LEU A 522 -6.48 -20.50 32.04
N ARG A 523 -6.69 -19.20 32.25
CA ARG A 523 -7.98 -18.71 32.72
C ARG A 523 -8.92 -19.05 31.57
N PRO A 524 -9.99 -19.82 31.82
CA PRO A 524 -11.05 -19.90 30.82
C PRO A 524 -11.45 -18.46 30.51
N SER A 525 -11.26 -18.04 29.26
CA SER A 525 -11.57 -16.69 28.80
C SER A 525 -13.02 -16.37 29.17
N GLN A 526 -13.21 -15.47 30.13
CA GLN A 526 -14.50 -14.88 30.48
C GLN A 526 -14.91 -13.86 29.43
#